data_AF-A0A538GM82-F1
#
_entry.id   AF-A0A538GM82-F1
#
_cell.length_a   1.000
_cell.length_b   1.000
_cell.length_c   1.000
_cell.angle_alpha   90.00
_cell.angle_beta   90.00
_cell.angle_gamma   90.00
#
_symmetry.space_group_name_H-M   'P 1'
#
loop_
_entity.id
_entity.type
_entity.pdbx_description
1 polymer ?
#
loop_
_entity_poly.entity_id
_entity_poly.type
_entity_poly.pdbx_seq_one_letter_code
_entity_poly.pdbx_strand_id
1 'polypeptide(L)'
;MALDQELRRIAEAAVRHASDGEELAGIVPAEPGSGVRLYVCAFRNGDESSWLVLDADGHAVDDRSLVRDAVSIAALYELAEEAVGAGGEEPRVATPAELDSLGAEAQDRAAFATAMKQATGTVDELLKDVERGYKIPLS
;
A
#
# COMPACT_ATOMS: atom_id res chain seq x y z
N MET A 1 14.41 -12.87 -1.51
CA MET A 1 14.42 -13.64 -2.79
C MET A 1 13.08 -14.23 -3.25
N ALA A 2 12.01 -14.26 -2.44
CA ALA A 2 10.65 -14.58 -2.94
C ALA A 2 9.88 -13.31 -3.37
N LEU A 3 9.98 -12.23 -2.57
CA LEU A 3 9.22 -10.99 -2.80
C LEU A 3 9.70 -10.16 -4.01
N ASP A 4 11.00 -10.07 -4.27
CA ASP A 4 11.51 -9.33 -5.44
C ASP A 4 10.99 -9.90 -6.77
N GLN A 5 10.83 -11.21 -6.83
CA GLN A 5 10.29 -11.90 -8.01
C GLN A 5 8.78 -11.70 -8.12
N GLU A 6 8.06 -11.75 -7.00
CA GLU A 6 6.65 -11.38 -6.94
C GLU A 6 6.44 -9.95 -7.44
N LEU A 7 7.18 -8.99 -6.90
CA LEU A 7 7.10 -7.58 -7.28
C LEU A 7 7.38 -7.34 -8.76
N ARG A 8 8.35 -8.04 -9.36
CA ARG A 8 8.59 -7.96 -10.81
C ARG A 8 7.39 -8.45 -11.61
N ARG A 9 6.79 -9.59 -11.23
CA ARG A 9 5.59 -10.10 -11.91
C ARG A 9 4.39 -9.16 -11.76
N ILE A 10 4.21 -8.61 -10.57
CA ILE A 10 3.13 -7.65 -10.29
C ILE A 10 3.38 -6.35 -11.05
N ALA A 11 4.62 -5.88 -11.17
CA ALA A 11 4.96 -4.71 -11.98
C ALA A 11 4.59 -4.93 -13.46
N GLU A 12 4.95 -6.10 -14.03
CA GLU A 12 4.56 -6.49 -15.38
C GLU A 12 3.03 -6.59 -15.56
N ALA A 13 2.30 -6.92 -14.50
CA ALA A 13 0.84 -6.91 -14.51
C ALA A 13 0.26 -5.50 -14.46
N ALA A 14 0.73 -4.69 -13.51
CA ALA A 14 0.27 -3.33 -13.28
C ALA A 14 0.50 -2.43 -14.50
N VAL A 15 1.64 -2.52 -15.17
CA VAL A 15 1.91 -1.68 -16.38
C VAL A 15 0.93 -1.93 -17.53
N ARG A 16 0.25 -3.08 -17.58
CA ARG A 16 -0.81 -3.33 -18.58
C ARG A 16 -2.07 -2.49 -18.34
N HIS A 17 -2.19 -1.90 -17.16
CA HIS A 17 -3.28 -0.99 -16.76
C HIS A 17 -2.86 0.48 -16.78
N ALA A 18 -1.61 0.79 -17.12
CA ALA A 18 -1.17 2.18 -17.28
C ALA A 18 -1.83 2.80 -18.51
N SER A 19 -2.33 4.02 -18.36
CA SER A 19 -2.81 4.85 -19.47
C SER A 19 -1.64 5.44 -20.25
N ASP A 20 -1.91 6.02 -21.43
CA ASP A 20 -0.87 6.70 -22.20
C ASP A 20 -0.23 7.86 -21.40
N GLY A 21 1.10 7.84 -21.29
CA GLY A 21 1.88 8.84 -20.55
C GLY A 21 1.92 8.65 -19.03
N GLU A 22 1.29 7.60 -18.53
CA GLU A 22 1.29 7.24 -17.13
C GLU A 22 2.33 6.15 -16.84
N GLU A 23 3.00 6.25 -15.70
CA GLU A 23 4.03 5.30 -15.27
C GLU A 23 3.69 4.68 -13.93
N LEU A 24 4.08 3.42 -13.72
CA LEU A 24 3.99 2.76 -12.43
C LEU A 24 5.03 3.37 -11.48
N ALA A 25 4.57 4.12 -10.49
CA ALA A 25 5.41 4.87 -9.56
C ALA A 25 5.88 4.02 -8.37
N GLY A 26 5.08 3.04 -7.95
CA GLY A 26 5.41 2.19 -6.80
C GLY A 26 4.45 1.03 -6.62
N ILE A 27 4.92 0.00 -5.91
CA ILE A 27 4.12 -1.16 -5.49
C ILE A 27 4.40 -1.41 -4.02
N VAL A 28 3.33 -1.45 -3.21
CA VAL A 28 3.41 -1.83 -1.80
C VAL A 28 2.68 -3.17 -1.61
N PRO A 29 3.41 -4.26 -1.27
CA PRO A 29 2.78 -5.51 -0.87
C PRO A 29 2.06 -5.35 0.47
N ALA A 30 0.82 -5.82 0.55
CA ALA A 30 -0.02 -5.74 1.72
C ALA A 30 -0.66 -7.09 2.02
N GLU A 31 -0.82 -7.40 3.30
CA GLU A 31 -1.61 -8.54 3.77
C GLU A 31 -2.50 -8.07 4.94
N PRO A 32 -3.67 -7.45 4.63
CA PRO A 32 -4.55 -6.88 5.66
C PRO A 32 -5.25 -7.93 6.52
N GLY A 33 -5.41 -9.16 6.01
CA GLY A 33 -5.94 -10.31 6.71
C GLY A 33 -5.12 -11.55 6.40
N SER A 34 -5.11 -12.53 7.31
CA SER A 34 -4.26 -13.71 7.22
C SER A 34 -4.42 -14.43 5.88
N GLY A 35 -3.35 -14.49 5.09
CA GLY A 35 -3.29 -15.17 3.80
C GLY A 35 -3.83 -14.39 2.60
N VAL A 36 -4.27 -13.14 2.77
CA VAL A 36 -4.78 -12.30 1.67
C VAL A 36 -3.66 -11.39 1.17
N ARG A 37 -2.79 -11.90 0.29
CA ARG A 37 -1.72 -11.12 -0.33
C ARG A 37 -2.28 -10.24 -1.46
N LEU A 38 -2.10 -8.93 -1.30
CA LEU A 38 -2.52 -7.89 -2.23
C LEU A 38 -1.34 -6.95 -2.53
N TYR A 39 -1.43 -6.23 -3.64
CA TYR A 39 -0.39 -5.31 -4.08
C TYR A 39 -1.01 -3.97 -4.47
N VAL A 40 -0.74 -2.95 -3.67
CA VAL A 40 -1.21 -1.58 -3.94
C VAL A 40 -0.25 -0.95 -4.96
N CYS A 41 -0.76 -0.71 -6.16
CA CYS A 41 0.00 -0.13 -7.27
C CYS A 41 -0.38 1.35 -7.43
N ALA A 42 0.62 2.23 -7.31
CA ALA A 42 0.48 3.66 -7.56
C ALA A 42 0.98 3.99 -8.96
N PHE A 43 0.21 4.73 -9.71
CA PHE A 43 0.56 5.23 -11.03
C PHE A 43 0.61 6.75 -11.01
N ARG A 44 1.46 7.33 -11.86
CA ARG A 44 1.63 8.78 -11.95
C ARG A 44 1.65 9.27 -13.39
N ASN A 45 0.93 10.34 -13.64
CA ASN A 45 1.00 11.12 -14.87
C ASN A 45 1.14 12.61 -14.48
N GLY A 46 2.37 13.11 -14.46
CA GLY A 46 2.67 14.44 -13.91
C GLY A 46 2.33 14.50 -12.42
N ASP A 47 1.41 15.40 -12.04
CA ASP A 47 0.95 15.56 -10.65
C ASP A 47 -0.29 14.69 -10.34
N GLU A 48 -0.89 14.04 -11.34
CA GLU A 48 -2.04 13.17 -11.15
C GLU A 48 -1.61 11.77 -10.73
N SER A 49 -2.29 11.23 -9.71
CA SER A 49 -2.10 9.87 -9.23
C SER A 49 -3.33 9.02 -9.57
N SER A 50 -3.09 7.77 -9.97
CA SER A 50 -4.14 6.77 -10.13
C SER A 50 -3.70 5.45 -9.52
N TRP A 51 -4.66 4.56 -9.26
CA TRP A 51 -4.46 3.47 -8.31
C TRP A 51 -5.09 2.17 -8.79
N LEU A 52 -4.43 1.06 -8.48
CA LEU A 52 -4.96 -0.29 -8.69
C LEU A 52 -4.45 -1.24 -7.62
N VAL A 53 -5.31 -2.10 -7.09
CA VAL A 53 -4.91 -3.24 -6.27
C VAL A 53 -4.94 -4.50 -7.11
N LEU A 54 -3.85 -5.27 -7.04
CA LEU A 54 -3.73 -6.58 -7.66
C LEU A 54 -3.69 -7.68 -6.60
N ASP A 55 -4.24 -8.85 -6.93
CA ASP A 55 -4.06 -10.07 -6.14
C ASP A 55 -2.70 -10.75 -6.41
N ALA A 56 -2.44 -11.88 -5.76
CA ALA A 56 -1.21 -12.66 -5.91
C ALA A 56 -0.95 -13.20 -7.33
N ASP A 57 -1.99 -13.34 -8.14
CA ASP A 57 -1.91 -13.78 -9.53
C ASP A 57 -1.80 -12.60 -10.51
N GLY A 58 -1.90 -11.36 -10.02
CA GLY A 58 -1.84 -10.14 -10.81
C GLY A 58 -3.18 -9.75 -11.44
N HIS A 59 -4.31 -10.24 -10.91
CA HIS A 59 -5.64 -9.81 -11.32
C HIS A 59 -6.07 -8.56 -10.55
N ALA A 60 -6.78 -7.68 -11.24
CA ALA A 60 -7.35 -6.48 -10.65
C ALA A 60 -8.47 -6.82 -9.65
N VAL A 61 -8.38 -6.22 -8.47
CA VAL A 61 -9.39 -6.34 -7.40
C VAL A 61 -10.38 -5.19 -7.50
N ASP A 62 -11.67 -5.51 -7.56
CA ASP A 62 -12.79 -4.54 -7.63
C ASP A 62 -13.58 -4.43 -6.32
N ASP A 63 -13.40 -5.35 -5.38
CA ASP A 63 -14.04 -5.30 -4.06
C ASP A 63 -13.53 -4.08 -3.27
N ARG A 64 -14.44 -3.11 -3.05
CA ARG A 64 -14.11 -1.86 -2.35
C ARG A 64 -13.60 -2.08 -0.92
N SER A 65 -14.09 -3.10 -0.22
CA SER A 65 -13.63 -3.40 1.14
C SER A 65 -12.18 -3.89 1.11
N LEU A 66 -11.87 -4.84 0.23
CA LEU A 66 -10.51 -5.37 0.11
C LEU A 66 -9.50 -4.30 -0.32
N VAL A 67 -9.89 -3.43 -1.25
CA VAL A 67 -9.05 -2.29 -1.67
C VAL A 67 -8.77 -1.36 -0.49
N ARG A 68 -9.79 -0.99 0.30
CA ARG A 68 -9.62 -0.14 1.48
C ARG A 68 -8.73 -0.76 2.53
N ASP A 69 -8.91 -2.05 2.80
CA ASP A 69 -8.13 -2.77 3.79
C ASP A 69 -6.64 -2.83 3.39
N ALA A 70 -6.35 -3.15 2.12
CA ALA A 70 -5.00 -3.21 1.57
C ALA A 70 -4.29 -1.84 1.60
N VAL A 71 -4.97 -0.79 1.16
CA VAL A 71 -4.42 0.58 1.15
C VAL A 71 -4.20 1.07 2.58
N SER A 72 -5.14 0.77 3.49
CA SER A 72 -5.04 1.18 4.89
C SER A 72 -3.83 0.55 5.57
N ILE A 73 -3.62 -0.77 5.42
CA ILE A 73 -2.46 -1.42 6.04
C ILE A 73 -1.15 -0.96 5.40
N ALA A 74 -1.10 -0.81 4.08
CA ALA A 74 0.07 -0.30 3.36
C ALA A 74 0.47 1.09 3.86
N ALA A 75 -0.48 2.03 3.88
CA ALA A 75 -0.21 3.41 4.27
C ALA A 75 0.09 3.55 5.77
N LEU A 76 -0.62 2.82 6.65
CA LEU A 76 -0.30 2.82 8.08
C LEU A 76 1.09 2.26 8.36
N TYR A 77 1.50 1.22 7.65
CA TYR A 77 2.84 0.63 7.78
C TYR A 77 3.93 1.61 7.34
N GLU A 78 3.78 2.27 6.18
CA GLU A 78 4.75 3.28 5.72
C GLU A 78 4.87 4.45 6.71
N LEU A 79 3.75 4.96 7.22
CA LEU A 79 3.76 6.04 8.21
C LEU A 79 4.35 5.59 9.56
N ALA A 80 4.18 4.33 9.93
CA ALA A 80 4.78 3.75 11.12
C ALA A 80 6.30 3.60 10.97
N GLU A 81 6.78 3.15 9.81
CA GLU A 81 8.20 3.09 9.47
C GLU A 81 8.83 4.49 9.57
N GLU A 82 8.20 5.50 8.95
CA GLU A 82 8.63 6.90 9.05
C GLU A 82 8.70 7.37 10.52
N ALA A 83 7.69 7.04 11.33
CA ALA A 83 7.63 7.45 12.74
C ALA A 83 8.75 6.86 13.61
N VAL A 84 9.23 5.65 13.29
CA VAL A 84 10.37 5.04 14.00
C VAL A 84 11.71 5.31 13.31
N GLY A 85 11.72 6.09 12.23
CA GLY A 85 12.91 6.34 11.42
C GLY A 85 13.43 5.08 10.72
N ALA A 86 12.58 4.06 10.58
CA ALA A 86 12.85 2.90 9.75
C ALA A 86 12.49 3.25 8.31
N GLY A 87 13.33 2.83 7.38
CA GLY A 87 13.15 3.07 5.96
C GLY A 87 14.24 2.28 5.26
N GLY A 88 13.93 1.04 4.92
CA GLY A 88 14.87 0.11 4.30
C GLY A 88 14.80 0.14 2.78
N GLU A 89 15.92 -0.17 2.12
CA GLU A 89 15.95 -0.44 0.68
C GLU A 89 15.27 -1.77 0.30
N GLU A 90 15.02 -2.64 1.28
CA GLU A 90 14.49 -3.99 1.04
C GLU A 90 12.95 -4.01 1.18
N PRO A 91 12.22 -4.46 0.15
CA PRO A 91 10.77 -4.48 0.19
C PRO A 91 10.25 -5.42 1.28
N ARG A 92 9.17 -4.99 1.94
CA ARG A 92 8.47 -5.76 2.97
C ARG A 92 6.98 -5.84 2.65
N VAL A 93 6.31 -6.79 3.29
CA VAL A 93 4.86 -6.91 3.22
C VAL A 93 4.27 -6.18 4.41
N ALA A 94 3.46 -5.16 4.16
CA ALA A 94 2.70 -4.47 5.18
C ALA A 94 1.64 -5.42 5.78
N THR A 95 1.78 -5.77 7.04
CA THR A 95 0.81 -6.61 7.76
C THR A 95 0.48 -6.00 9.12
N PRO A 96 -0.69 -6.31 9.72
CA PRO A 96 -0.99 -5.87 11.09
C PRO A 96 0.07 -6.31 12.11
N ALA A 97 0.63 -7.52 11.94
CA ALA A 97 1.65 -8.04 12.85
C ALA A 97 3.00 -7.29 12.74
N GLU A 98 3.38 -6.88 11.52
CA GLU A 98 4.57 -6.05 11.31
C GLU A 98 4.36 -4.64 11.88
N LEU A 99 3.16 -4.07 11.69
CA LEU A 99 2.79 -2.77 12.28
C LEU A 99 2.81 -2.81 13.82
N ASP A 100 2.29 -3.88 14.43
CA ASP A 100 2.36 -4.11 15.88
C ASP A 100 3.81 -4.23 16.37
N SER A 101 4.66 -4.90 15.58
CA SER A 101 6.09 -5.07 15.90
C SER A 101 6.82 -3.73 15.89
N LEU A 102 6.57 -2.87 14.89
CA LEU A 102 7.12 -1.51 14.84
C LEU A 102 6.71 -0.70 16.08
N GLY A 103 5.44 -0.76 16.48
CA GLY A 103 4.96 -0.09 17.69
C GLY A 103 5.59 -0.63 18.98
N ALA A 104 5.89 -1.93 19.04
CA ALA A 104 6.57 -2.55 20.17
C ALA A 104 8.06 -2.15 20.25
N GLU A 105 8.72 -2.00 19.10
CA GLU A 105 10.13 -1.63 18.95
C GLU A 105 10.38 -0.13 19.03
N ALA A 106 9.33 0.71 18.88
CA ALA A 106 9.42 2.15 18.94
C ALA A 106 10.13 2.65 20.22
N GLN A 107 11.22 3.40 20.04
CA GLN A 107 12.00 3.96 21.14
C GLN A 107 11.16 4.90 22.03
N ASP A 108 10.29 5.70 21.41
CA ASP A 108 9.30 6.53 22.09
C ASP A 108 7.88 6.10 21.67
N ARG A 109 7.29 5.20 22.46
CA ARG A 109 5.94 4.68 22.22
C ARG A 109 4.84 5.76 22.31
N ALA A 110 5.05 6.83 23.09
CA ALA A 110 4.06 7.89 23.23
C ALA A 110 4.05 8.80 22.00
N ALA A 111 5.24 9.13 21.48
CA ALA A 111 5.39 9.82 20.21
C ALA A 111 4.84 8.98 19.05
N PHE A 112 5.19 7.69 18.98
CA PHE A 112 4.66 6.75 17.99
C PHE A 112 3.12 6.70 18.03
N ALA A 113 2.52 6.52 19.21
CA ALA A 113 1.07 6.51 19.34
C ALA A 113 0.40 7.83 18.92
N THR A 114 1.10 8.96 19.05
CA THR A 114 0.62 10.26 18.57
C THR A 114 0.70 10.35 17.05
N ALA A 115 1.81 9.90 16.45
CA ALA A 115 1.97 9.81 15.00
C ALA A 115 0.90 8.90 14.37
N MET A 116 0.66 7.71 14.94
CA MET A 116 -0.35 6.78 14.44
C MET A 116 -1.78 7.33 14.52
N LYS A 117 -2.11 8.14 15.54
CA LYS A 117 -3.41 8.82 15.61
C LYS A 117 -3.57 9.87 14.51
N GLN A 118 -2.50 10.56 14.15
CA GLN A 118 -2.50 11.53 13.05
C GLN A 118 -2.56 10.84 11.69
N ALA A 119 -1.86 9.70 11.56
CA ALA A 119 -1.85 8.87 10.37
C ALA A 119 -3.25 8.46 9.92
N THR A 120 -4.18 8.17 10.84
CA THR A 120 -5.58 7.83 10.49
C THR A 120 -6.23 8.89 9.59
N GLY A 121 -6.04 10.17 9.89
CA GLY A 121 -6.60 11.25 9.05
C GLY A 121 -5.95 11.33 7.67
N THR A 122 -4.64 11.07 7.58
CA THR A 122 -3.92 11.00 6.31
C THR A 122 -4.40 9.81 5.46
N VAL A 123 -4.60 8.65 6.08
CA VAL A 123 -5.10 7.44 5.42
C VAL A 123 -6.52 7.65 4.91
N ASP A 124 -7.39 8.31 5.67
CA ASP A 124 -8.76 8.62 5.23
C ASP A 124 -8.77 9.49 3.96
N GLU A 125 -7.88 10.48 3.86
CA GLU A 125 -7.74 11.29 2.64
C GLU A 125 -7.14 10.48 1.47
N LEU A 126 -6.16 9.63 1.74
CA LEU A 126 -5.61 8.72 0.73
C LEU A 126 -6.68 7.76 0.20
N LEU A 127 -7.52 7.18 1.04
CA LEU A 127 -8.60 6.29 0.62
C LEU A 127 -9.58 7.00 -0.34
N LYS A 128 -9.92 8.26 -0.06
CA LYS A 128 -10.75 9.08 -0.96
C LYS A 128 -10.05 9.38 -2.28
N ASP A 129 -8.73 9.55 -2.27
CA ASP A 129 -7.95 9.73 -3.49
C ASP A 129 -7.90 8.44 -4.32
N VAL A 130 -7.63 7.31 -3.66
CA VAL A 130 -7.63 5.97 -4.27
C VAL A 130 -8.96 5.68 -4.93
N GLU A 131 -10.09 5.88 -4.25
CA GLU A 131 -11.41 5.61 -4.81
C GLU A 131 -11.75 6.52 -6.01
N ARG A 132 -11.25 7.76 -6.00
CA ARG A 132 -11.47 8.72 -7.09
C ARG A 132 -10.62 8.39 -8.31
N GLY A 133 -9.38 7.95 -8.08
CA GLY A 133 -8.40 7.61 -9.11
C GLY A 133 -8.30 6.11 -9.39
N TYR A 134 -9.26 5.30 -8.95
CA TYR A 134 -9.18 3.85 -9.11
C TYR A 134 -9.38 3.46 -10.58
N LYS A 135 -8.50 2.61 -11.11
CA LYS A 135 -8.46 2.29 -12.54
C LYS A 135 -9.64 1.48 -13.07
N ILE A 136 -10.37 0.80 -12.21
CA ILE A 136 -11.55 0.01 -12.57
C ILE A 136 -12.75 0.39 -11.69
N PRO A 137 -14.00 0.10 -12.11
CA PRO A 137 -15.15 0.31 -11.23
C PRO A 137 -15.05 -0.55 -9.97
N LEU A 138 -15.29 0.06 -8.80
CA LEU A 138 -15.37 -0.64 -7.52
C LEU A 138 -16.80 -1.11 -7.23
N SER A 139 -16.96 -2.37 -6.81
CA SER A 139 -18.24 -2.93 -6.34
C SER A 139 -18.54 -2.48 -4.91
#